data_AF-A0A8W7P395-F1
#
_entry.id   AF-A0A8W7P395-F1
#
_cell.length_a   1.000
_cell.length_b   1.000
_cell.length_c   1.000
_cell.angle_alpha   90.00
_cell.angle_beta   90.00
_cell.angle_gamma   90.00
#
_symmetry.space_group_name_H-M   'P 1'
#
loop_
_entity.id
_entity.type
_entity.pdbx_description
1 polymer ?
#
loop_
_entity_poly.entity_id
_entity_poly.type
_entity_poly.pdbx_seq_one_letter_code
_entity_poly.pdbx_strand_id
1 'polypeptide(L)'
;LTVVQQWQICSSASNIATNCALLTIHCLIFYISSINFTASMANVEDFRKLMKSLIVCSKVAGVEMWTAPGKLKPASYYLSFHITVYFVSTVWTLRKYIDDPIHMMKVLITMGTAVQLYIKFFVAHSKAQEVKLFTVELEQEVLKRYQNGSEEETAVLRRTGRILWIVHRLMSASYIFVAVAFGLYPAFYYFATGKVMPLFLYELPFFNVSSSLGYAVTMGFQINLLAIGVLGAILSDFMFFMYAMYAMA
;
A
#
# COMPACT_ATOMS: atom_id res chain seq x y z
N LEU A 1 33.91 5.85 14.18
CA LEU A 1 32.97 6.90 13.75
C LEU A 1 32.63 7.73 14.97
N THR A 2 32.91 9.04 14.94
CA THR A 2 32.61 9.95 16.06
C THR A 2 31.10 10.16 16.19
N VAL A 3 30.61 10.32 17.42
CA VAL A 3 29.19 10.49 17.78
C VAL A 3 28.48 11.57 16.94
N VAL A 4 29.22 12.61 16.51
CA VAL A 4 28.74 13.69 15.64
C VAL A 4 28.39 13.21 14.22
N GLN A 5 29.19 12.33 13.61
CA GLN A 5 28.88 11.74 12.30
C GLN A 5 27.64 10.83 12.37
N GLN A 6 27.45 10.13 13.48
CA GLN A 6 26.30 9.25 13.71
C GLN A 6 25.00 10.06 13.90
N TRP A 7 25.10 11.24 14.51
CA TRP A 7 24.00 12.20 14.66
C TRP A 7 23.61 12.89 13.35
N GLN A 8 24.59 13.27 12.50
CA GLN A 8 24.30 13.83 11.18
C GLN A 8 23.64 12.82 10.25
N ILE A 9 24.06 11.54 10.29
CA ILE A 9 23.43 10.46 9.52
C ILE A 9 22.01 10.16 10.05
N CYS A 10 21.79 10.18 11.38
CA CYS A 10 20.44 10.03 11.95
C CYS A 10 19.53 11.22 11.63
N SER A 11 20.05 12.45 11.63
CA SER A 11 19.30 13.65 11.28
C SER A 11 18.94 13.67 9.79
N SER A 12 19.85 13.27 8.89
CA SER A 12 19.55 13.15 7.47
C SER A 12 18.58 12.00 7.20
N ALA A 13 18.73 10.84 7.86
CA ALA A 13 17.80 9.72 7.73
C ALA A 13 16.41 10.04 8.30
N SER A 14 16.33 10.80 9.41
CA SER A 14 15.08 11.32 9.97
C SER A 14 14.41 12.30 9.02
N ASN A 15 15.13 13.25 8.43
CA ASN A 15 14.58 14.19 7.45
C ASN A 15 14.15 13.48 6.15
N ILE A 16 14.90 12.49 5.67
CA ILE A 16 14.53 11.69 4.51
C ILE A 16 13.29 10.83 4.81
N ALA A 17 13.23 10.18 5.98
CA ALA A 17 12.08 9.37 6.39
C ALA A 17 10.82 10.24 6.60
N THR A 18 10.98 11.47 7.10
CA THR A 18 9.87 12.42 7.30
C THR A 18 9.39 12.98 5.97
N ASN A 19 10.30 13.32 5.05
CA ASN A 19 9.96 13.76 3.70
C ASN A 19 9.34 12.62 2.86
N CYS A 20 9.82 11.38 3.01
CA CYS A 20 9.20 10.21 2.40
C CYS A 20 7.84 9.85 3.05
N ALA A 21 7.68 10.06 4.37
CA ALA A 21 6.39 9.94 5.05
C ALA A 21 5.39 10.93 4.49
N LEU A 22 5.78 12.21 4.39
CA LEU A 22 4.95 13.26 3.81
C LEU A 22 4.62 12.97 2.35
N LEU A 23 5.58 12.49 1.55
CA LEU A 23 5.35 12.11 0.16
C LEU A 23 4.36 10.93 0.04
N THR A 24 4.49 9.92 0.90
CA THR A 24 3.61 8.74 0.90
C THR A 24 2.20 9.12 1.39
N ILE A 25 2.10 9.97 2.40
CA ILE A 25 0.82 10.53 2.89
C ILE A 25 0.21 11.44 1.82
N HIS A 26 0.98 12.29 1.15
CA HIS A 26 0.53 13.08 0.01
C HIS A 26 0.07 12.19 -1.15
N CYS A 27 0.74 11.07 -1.43
CA CYS A 27 0.30 10.10 -2.42
C CYS A 27 -1.00 9.39 -2.00
N LEU A 28 -1.16 9.06 -0.72
CA LEU A 28 -2.40 8.49 -0.20
C LEU A 28 -3.54 9.51 -0.28
N ILE A 29 -3.29 10.77 0.09
CA ILE A 29 -4.26 11.89 -0.02
C ILE A 29 -4.61 12.14 -1.49
N PHE A 30 -3.62 12.18 -2.38
CA PHE A 30 -3.82 12.33 -3.82
C PHE A 30 -4.60 11.15 -4.40
N TYR A 31 -4.34 9.93 -3.93
CA TYR A 31 -5.09 8.74 -4.30
C TYR A 31 -6.54 8.80 -3.79
N ILE A 32 -6.76 9.25 -2.55
CA ILE A 32 -8.09 9.52 -1.98
C ILE A 32 -8.83 10.57 -2.81
N SER A 33 -8.16 11.64 -3.22
CA SER A 33 -8.73 12.64 -4.13
C SER A 33 -9.03 12.07 -5.52
N SER A 34 -8.21 11.13 -6.01
CA SER A 34 -8.41 10.40 -7.27
C SER A 34 -9.61 9.44 -7.22
N ILE A 35 -9.97 8.87 -6.06
CA ILE A 35 -11.10 7.94 -5.90
C ILE A 35 -12.46 8.66 -6.04
N ASN A 36 -12.52 9.96 -5.74
CA ASN A 36 -13.75 10.75 -5.86
C ASN A 36 -14.12 11.10 -7.32
N PHE A 37 -13.34 10.65 -8.30
CA PHE A 37 -13.60 10.96 -9.71
C PHE A 37 -14.61 10.00 -10.34
N THR A 38 -15.73 10.57 -10.80
CA THR A 38 -16.84 9.89 -11.48
C THR A 38 -16.44 9.51 -12.91
N ALA A 39 -16.16 8.23 -13.17
CA ALA A 39 -15.95 7.73 -14.52
C ALA A 39 -16.57 6.33 -14.65
N SER A 40 -17.56 6.17 -15.53
CA SER A 40 -18.10 4.86 -15.84
C SER A 40 -17.14 4.15 -16.79
N MET A 41 -16.60 2.98 -16.42
CA MET A 41 -15.55 2.30 -17.20
C MET A 41 -16.07 1.55 -18.44
N ALA A 42 -16.94 2.21 -19.20
CA ALA A 42 -17.54 1.70 -20.43
C ALA A 42 -16.79 2.19 -21.69
N ASN A 43 -15.82 3.09 -21.53
CA ASN A 43 -15.07 3.74 -22.60
C ASN A 43 -13.56 3.57 -22.36
N VAL A 44 -12.79 3.36 -23.43
CA VAL A 44 -11.32 3.32 -23.43
C VAL A 44 -10.71 4.50 -22.64
N GLU A 45 -11.30 5.70 -22.75
CA GLU A 45 -10.79 6.88 -22.05
C GLU A 45 -10.88 6.74 -20.52
N ASP A 46 -11.97 6.19 -20.01
CA ASP A 46 -12.18 6.01 -18.57
C ASP A 46 -11.33 4.85 -18.03
N PHE A 47 -11.14 3.80 -18.83
CA PHE A 47 -10.17 2.75 -18.53
C PHE A 47 -8.74 3.29 -18.44
N ARG A 48 -8.31 4.15 -19.37
CA ARG A 48 -6.98 4.78 -19.31
C ARG A 48 -6.81 5.66 -18.07
N LYS A 49 -7.86 6.37 -17.63
CA LYS A 49 -7.83 7.14 -16.38
C LYS A 49 -7.66 6.23 -15.16
N LEU A 50 -8.41 5.13 -15.09
CA LEU A 50 -8.24 4.11 -14.05
C LEU A 50 -6.80 3.59 -14.05
N MET A 51 -6.31 3.17 -15.21
CA MET A 51 -4.96 2.65 -15.36
C MET A 51 -3.91 3.66 -14.93
N LYS A 52 -4.09 4.96 -15.23
CA LYS A 52 -3.19 6.02 -14.74
C LYS A 52 -3.13 6.06 -13.22
N SER A 53 -4.27 5.92 -12.54
CA SER A 53 -4.32 5.85 -11.07
C SER A 53 -3.59 4.60 -10.54
N LEU A 54 -3.85 3.43 -11.12
CA LEU A 54 -3.17 2.18 -10.76
C LEU A 54 -1.66 2.22 -11.02
N ILE A 55 -1.22 2.86 -12.11
CA ILE A 55 0.20 3.06 -12.43
C ILE A 55 0.86 3.90 -11.34
N VAL A 56 0.22 4.96 -10.88
CA VAL A 56 0.73 5.78 -9.76
C VAL A 56 0.81 4.93 -8.49
N CYS A 57 -0.23 4.16 -8.14
CA CYS A 57 -0.18 3.23 -7.01
C CYS A 57 0.97 2.23 -7.13
N SER A 58 1.20 1.66 -8.31
CA SER A 58 2.29 0.69 -8.53
C SER A 58 3.68 1.30 -8.36
N LYS A 59 3.85 2.59 -8.68
CA LYS A 59 5.11 3.32 -8.44
C LYS A 59 5.36 3.51 -6.96
N VAL A 60 4.33 3.94 -6.22
CA VAL A 60 4.43 4.17 -4.77
C VAL A 60 4.61 2.87 -4.01
N ALA A 61 3.91 1.80 -4.41
CA ALA A 61 4.08 0.45 -3.88
C ALA A 61 5.41 -0.20 -4.30
N GLY A 62 6.19 0.45 -5.16
CA GLY A 62 7.50 -0.02 -5.60
C GLY A 62 7.47 -1.24 -6.52
N VAL A 63 6.39 -1.49 -7.24
CA VAL A 63 6.27 -2.61 -8.18
C VAL A 63 6.44 -2.19 -9.64
N GLU A 64 5.99 -0.98 -10.00
CA GLU A 64 6.17 -0.40 -11.34
C GLU A 64 5.84 -1.34 -12.52
N MET A 65 4.74 -2.10 -12.41
CA MET A 65 4.41 -3.20 -13.32
C MET A 65 4.28 -2.78 -14.78
N TRP A 66 3.77 -1.56 -15.04
CA TRP A 66 3.55 -1.07 -16.40
C TRP A 66 4.72 -0.27 -16.96
N THR A 67 5.44 0.47 -16.12
CA THR A 67 6.53 1.38 -16.55
C THR A 67 7.88 0.68 -16.63
N ALA A 68 8.16 -0.25 -15.72
CA ALA A 68 9.42 -0.98 -15.66
C ALA A 68 9.20 -2.44 -15.26
N PRO A 69 8.48 -3.23 -16.09
CA PRO A 69 8.07 -4.59 -15.73
C PRO A 69 9.26 -5.48 -15.37
N GLY A 70 9.20 -6.08 -14.18
CA GLY A 70 10.19 -7.03 -13.66
C GLY A 70 11.49 -6.39 -13.16
N LYS A 71 11.61 -5.06 -13.16
CA LYS A 71 12.81 -4.35 -12.69
C LYS A 71 12.58 -3.77 -11.30
N LEU A 72 13.47 -4.10 -10.37
CA LEU A 72 13.51 -3.47 -9.06
C LEU A 72 13.95 -2.00 -9.19
N LYS A 73 13.15 -1.10 -8.64
CA LYS A 73 13.37 0.35 -8.63
C LYS A 73 13.70 0.81 -7.21
N PRO A 74 14.17 2.07 -7.02
CA PRO A 74 14.44 2.60 -5.70
C PRO A 74 13.28 2.42 -4.71
N ALA A 75 12.03 2.57 -5.17
CA ALA A 75 10.84 2.31 -4.36
C ALA A 75 10.69 0.83 -3.93
N SER A 76 11.10 -0.13 -4.76
CA SER A 76 11.13 -1.57 -4.43
C SER A 76 12.11 -1.87 -3.29
N TYR A 77 13.30 -1.25 -3.34
CA TYR A 77 14.30 -1.36 -2.28
C TYR A 77 13.84 -0.66 -0.99
N TYR A 78 13.18 0.50 -1.12
CA TYR A 78 12.61 1.23 0.01
C TYR A 78 11.55 0.40 0.74
N LEU A 79 10.63 -0.24 0.02
CA LEU A 79 9.64 -1.15 0.61
C LEU A 79 10.31 -2.37 1.25
N SER A 80 11.28 -2.99 0.57
CA SER A 80 11.99 -4.16 1.11
C SER A 80 12.75 -3.82 2.39
N PHE A 81 13.34 -2.62 2.46
CA PHE A 81 13.94 -2.10 3.68
C PHE A 81 12.91 -1.96 4.80
N HIS A 82 11.73 -1.39 4.50
CA HIS A 82 10.66 -1.24 5.50
C HIS A 82 10.19 -2.59 6.05
N ILE A 83 10.00 -3.57 5.18
CA ILE A 83 9.59 -4.92 5.57
C ILE A 83 10.69 -5.64 6.36
N THR A 84 11.97 -5.46 5.99
CA THR A 84 13.10 -6.06 6.73
C THR A 84 13.19 -5.50 8.15
N VAL A 85 13.11 -4.17 8.29
CA VAL A 85 13.11 -3.52 9.60
C VAL A 85 11.89 -3.94 10.42
N TYR A 86 10.71 -4.08 9.80
CA TYR A 86 9.53 -4.65 10.46
C TYR A 86 9.82 -6.04 11.04
N PHE A 87 10.29 -6.99 10.24
CA PHE A 87 10.56 -8.36 10.71
C PHE A 87 11.61 -8.41 11.82
N VAL A 88 12.72 -7.68 11.68
CA VAL A 88 13.78 -7.62 12.70
C VAL A 88 13.22 -7.03 14.01
N SER A 89 12.44 -5.95 13.91
CA SER A 89 11.83 -5.29 15.06
C SER A 89 10.79 -6.19 15.75
N THR A 90 10.02 -6.95 14.97
CA THR A 90 9.08 -7.93 15.53
C THR A 90 9.82 -9.04 16.28
N VAL A 91 10.84 -9.66 15.67
CA VAL A 91 11.63 -10.72 16.34
C VAL A 91 12.29 -10.19 17.61
N TRP A 92 12.85 -8.98 17.57
CA TRP A 92 13.42 -8.31 18.73
C TRP A 92 12.39 -8.12 19.85
N THR A 93 11.21 -7.61 19.50
CA THR A 93 10.12 -7.39 20.46
C THR A 93 9.63 -8.70 21.07
N LEU A 94 9.47 -9.75 20.26
CA LEU A 94 9.06 -11.08 20.76
C LEU A 94 10.08 -11.67 21.72
N ARG A 95 11.39 -11.49 21.46
CA ARG A 95 12.46 -11.90 22.38
C ARG A 95 12.40 -11.13 23.70
N LYS A 96 12.11 -9.82 23.64
CA LYS A 96 12.02 -8.94 24.81
C LYS A 96 10.83 -9.28 25.71
N TYR A 97 9.69 -9.69 25.14
CA TYR A 97 8.44 -9.97 25.84
C TYR A 97 8.09 -11.47 25.87
N ILE A 98 9.10 -12.35 25.88
CA ILE A 98 8.89 -13.80 25.83
C ILE A 98 8.05 -14.33 27.01
N ASP A 99 8.11 -13.63 28.15
CA ASP A 99 7.37 -14.00 29.36
C ASP A 99 5.91 -13.47 29.38
N ASP A 100 5.50 -12.65 28.41
CA ASP A 100 4.13 -12.15 28.25
C ASP A 100 3.51 -12.62 26.93
N PRO A 101 2.88 -13.81 26.91
CA PRO A 101 2.31 -14.38 25.69
C PRO A 101 1.16 -13.53 25.12
N ILE A 102 0.43 -12.79 25.96
CA ILE A 102 -0.63 -11.90 25.49
C ILE A 102 -0.03 -10.74 24.69
N HIS A 103 1.08 -10.16 25.17
CA HIS A 103 1.80 -9.13 24.42
C HIS A 103 2.34 -9.68 23.10
N MET A 104 2.95 -10.86 23.11
CA MET A 104 3.47 -11.51 21.90
C MET A 104 2.38 -11.71 20.83
N MET A 105 1.20 -12.21 21.22
CA MET A 105 0.09 -12.40 20.28
C MET A 105 -0.34 -11.07 19.63
N LYS A 106 -0.38 -9.99 20.40
CA LYS A 106 -0.74 -8.67 19.85
C LYS A 106 0.32 -8.14 18.88
N VAL A 107 1.60 -8.42 19.11
CA VAL A 107 2.68 -8.07 18.17
C VAL A 107 2.55 -8.87 16.87
N LEU A 108 2.14 -10.13 16.94
CA LEU A 108 2.03 -11.04 15.80
C LEU A 108 0.79 -10.83 14.92
N ILE A 109 -0.23 -10.10 15.38
CA ILE A 109 -1.52 -9.96 14.65
C ILE A 109 -1.35 -9.40 13.23
N THR A 110 -0.37 -8.53 13.01
CA THR A 110 -0.10 -7.91 11.71
C THR A 110 0.88 -8.69 10.85
N MET A 111 1.52 -9.73 11.40
CA MET A 111 2.52 -10.54 10.72
C MET A 111 1.94 -11.23 9.48
N GLY A 112 0.74 -11.81 9.63
CA GLY A 112 0.05 -12.48 8.52
C GLY A 112 -0.19 -11.55 7.34
N THR A 113 -0.73 -10.36 7.61
CA THR A 113 -0.97 -9.34 6.59
C THR A 113 0.33 -8.86 5.95
N ALA A 114 1.38 -8.61 6.74
CA ALA A 114 2.68 -8.19 6.21
C ALA A 114 3.27 -9.24 5.27
N VAL A 115 3.26 -10.52 5.66
CA VAL A 115 3.73 -11.63 4.82
C VAL A 115 2.89 -11.76 3.54
N GLN A 116 1.56 -11.69 3.64
CA GLN A 116 0.67 -11.78 2.48
C GLN A 116 0.93 -10.67 1.46
N LEU A 117 1.05 -9.42 1.92
CA LEU A 117 1.35 -8.28 1.04
C LEU A 117 2.74 -8.37 0.43
N TYR A 118 3.72 -8.90 1.18
CA TYR A 118 5.08 -9.07 0.66
C TYR A 118 5.17 -10.19 -0.38
N ILE A 119 4.43 -11.29 -0.22
CA ILE A 119 4.29 -12.31 -1.27
C ILE A 119 3.66 -11.70 -2.53
N LYS A 120 2.57 -10.94 -2.38
CA LYS A 120 1.93 -10.24 -3.51
C LYS A 120 2.90 -9.29 -4.23
N PHE A 121 3.76 -8.60 -3.49
CA PHE A 121 4.80 -7.74 -4.04
C PHE A 121 5.79 -8.51 -4.95
N PHE A 122 6.25 -9.70 -4.54
CA PHE A 122 7.13 -10.52 -5.37
C PHE A 122 6.42 -11.14 -6.57
N VAL A 123 5.19 -11.62 -6.38
CA VAL A 123 4.36 -12.14 -7.48
C VAL A 123 4.15 -11.04 -8.51
N ALA A 124 3.83 -9.82 -8.08
CA ALA A 124 3.60 -8.69 -8.97
C ALA A 124 4.86 -8.29 -9.76
N HIS A 125 6.06 -8.40 -9.19
CA HIS A 125 7.32 -8.24 -9.95
C HIS A 125 7.53 -9.38 -10.96
N SER A 126 7.38 -10.62 -10.51
CA SER A 126 7.63 -11.82 -11.32
C SER A 126 6.69 -11.91 -12.52
N LYS A 127 5.45 -11.43 -12.34
CA LYS A 127 4.37 -11.44 -13.33
C LYS A 127 4.13 -10.09 -14.01
N ALA A 128 5.01 -9.12 -13.81
CA ALA A 128 4.82 -7.76 -14.32
C ALA A 128 4.69 -7.70 -15.85
N GLN A 129 5.42 -8.54 -16.58
CA GLN A 129 5.34 -8.61 -18.05
C GLN A 129 3.98 -9.14 -18.51
N GLU A 130 3.52 -10.24 -17.92
CA GLU A 130 2.20 -10.85 -18.20
C GLU A 130 1.08 -9.85 -17.92
N VAL A 131 1.14 -9.16 -16.78
CA VAL A 131 0.17 -8.12 -16.40
C VAL A 131 0.16 -6.98 -17.41
N LYS A 132 1.32 -6.51 -17.84
CA LYS A 132 1.42 -5.43 -18.83
C LYS A 132 0.80 -5.86 -20.16
N LEU A 133 1.13 -7.06 -20.64
CA LEU A 133 0.57 -7.62 -21.87
C LEU A 133 -0.96 -7.73 -21.77
N PHE A 134 -1.45 -8.34 -20.70
CA PHE A 134 -2.89 -8.54 -20.47
C PHE A 134 -3.64 -7.21 -20.39
N THR A 135 -3.03 -6.17 -19.81
CA THR A 135 -3.62 -4.82 -19.78
C THR A 135 -3.75 -4.23 -21.20
N VAL A 136 -2.76 -4.44 -22.07
CA VAL A 136 -2.78 -3.96 -23.46
C VAL A 136 -3.81 -4.73 -24.28
N GLU A 137 -3.84 -6.05 -24.15
CA GLU A 137 -4.82 -6.92 -24.80
C GLU A 137 -6.24 -6.53 -24.39
N LEU A 138 -6.47 -6.28 -23.09
CA LEU A 138 -7.77 -5.84 -22.60
C LEU A 138 -8.21 -4.48 -23.19
N GLU A 139 -7.29 -3.51 -23.32
CA GLU A 139 -7.61 -2.25 -23.98
C GLU A 139 -7.92 -2.44 -25.47
N GLN A 140 -7.13 -3.24 -26.19
CA GLN A 140 -7.22 -3.36 -27.64
C GLN A 140 -8.32 -4.33 -28.09
N GLU A 141 -8.31 -5.55 -27.57
CA GLU A 141 -9.17 -6.65 -28.01
C GLU A 141 -10.55 -6.62 -27.37
N VAL A 142 -10.67 -6.09 -26.14
CA VAL A 142 -11.95 -6.02 -25.44
C VAL A 142 -12.55 -4.62 -25.59
N LEU A 143 -11.90 -3.60 -25.00
CA LEU A 143 -12.53 -2.28 -24.94
C LEU A 143 -12.67 -1.63 -26.33
N LYS A 144 -11.60 -1.50 -27.11
CA LYS A 144 -11.69 -0.83 -28.43
C LYS A 144 -12.58 -1.58 -29.42
N ARG A 145 -12.56 -2.91 -29.39
CA ARG A 145 -13.35 -3.74 -30.30
C ARG A 145 -14.85 -3.65 -30.01
N TYR A 146 -15.24 -3.81 -28.75
CA TYR A 146 -16.64 -3.92 -28.36
C TYR A 146 -17.29 -2.59 -28.00
N GLN A 147 -16.53 -1.51 -27.82
CA GLN A 147 -17.10 -0.18 -27.56
C GLN A 147 -17.95 0.35 -28.74
N ASN A 148 -17.66 -0.09 -29.96
CA ASN A 148 -18.46 0.21 -31.16
C ASN A 148 -19.13 -1.06 -31.72
N GLY A 149 -19.29 -2.09 -30.88
CA GLY A 149 -19.93 -3.35 -31.25
C GLY A 149 -21.46 -3.24 -31.33
N SER A 150 -22.13 -4.37 -31.27
CA SER A 150 -23.59 -4.42 -31.15
C SER A 150 -24.09 -3.74 -29.85
N GLU A 151 -25.38 -3.42 -29.80
CA GLU A 151 -25.98 -2.83 -28.59
C GLU A 151 -25.86 -3.77 -27.37
N GLU A 152 -25.96 -5.08 -27.59
CA GLU A 152 -25.81 -6.09 -26.55
C GLU A 152 -24.38 -6.14 -26.00
N GLU A 153 -23.37 -6.18 -26.88
CA GLU A 153 -21.96 -6.18 -26.50
C GLU A 153 -21.58 -4.90 -25.75
N THR A 154 -22.07 -3.76 -26.24
CA THR A 154 -21.84 -2.45 -25.60
C THR A 154 -22.52 -2.38 -24.22
N ALA A 155 -23.70 -2.99 -24.07
CA ALA A 155 -24.42 -3.06 -22.80
C ALA A 155 -23.67 -3.92 -21.77
N VAL A 156 -23.12 -5.07 -22.18
CA VAL A 156 -22.27 -5.93 -21.33
C VAL A 156 -21.04 -5.16 -20.86
N LEU A 157 -20.32 -4.53 -21.78
CA LEU A 157 -19.11 -3.76 -21.45
C LEU A 157 -19.41 -2.63 -20.46
N ARG A 158 -20.51 -1.90 -20.67
CA ARG A 158 -20.96 -0.84 -19.77
C ARG A 158 -21.33 -1.37 -18.39
N ARG A 159 -21.99 -2.52 -18.31
CA ARG A 159 -22.35 -3.17 -17.03
C ARG A 159 -21.10 -3.61 -16.27
N THR A 160 -20.16 -4.29 -16.93
CA THR A 160 -18.90 -4.73 -16.33
C THR A 160 -18.09 -3.55 -15.83
N GLY A 161 -17.97 -2.50 -16.64
CA GLY A 161 -17.29 -1.25 -16.25
C GLY A 161 -17.94 -0.57 -15.03
N ARG A 162 -19.27 -0.56 -14.95
CA ARG A 162 -19.99 0.00 -13.79
C ARG A 162 -19.76 -0.83 -12.52
N ILE A 163 -19.83 -2.15 -12.62
CA ILE A 163 -19.57 -3.05 -11.48
C ILE A 163 -18.15 -2.83 -10.97
N LEU A 164 -17.18 -2.81 -11.88
CA LEU A 164 -15.78 -2.70 -11.52
C LEU A 164 -15.47 -1.33 -10.88
N TRP A 165 -16.15 -0.26 -11.28
CA TRP A 165 -16.02 1.06 -10.67
C TRP A 165 -16.56 1.09 -9.24
N ILE A 166 -17.75 0.50 -9.03
CA ILE A 166 -18.35 0.38 -7.69
C ILE A 166 -17.42 -0.42 -6.78
N VAL A 167 -16.89 -1.55 -7.27
CA VAL A 167 -16.01 -2.42 -6.52
C VAL A 167 -14.68 -1.72 -6.18
N HIS A 168 -14.06 -1.01 -7.13
CA HIS A 168 -12.86 -0.20 -6.88
C HIS A 168 -13.09 0.81 -5.74
N ARG A 169 -14.20 1.53 -5.80
CA ARG A 169 -14.54 2.57 -4.83
C ARG A 169 -14.82 2.00 -3.46
N LEU A 170 -15.61 0.93 -3.37
CA LEU A 170 -15.92 0.27 -2.10
C LEU A 170 -14.68 -0.33 -1.45
N MET A 171 -13.84 -1.06 -2.22
CA MET A 171 -12.60 -1.65 -1.70
C MET A 171 -11.63 -0.57 -1.24
N SER A 172 -11.41 0.48 -2.05
CA SER A 172 -10.50 1.55 -1.67
C SER A 172 -10.99 2.28 -0.42
N ALA A 173 -12.29 2.61 -0.36
CA ALA A 173 -12.88 3.27 0.80
C ALA A 173 -12.77 2.40 2.07
N SER A 174 -13.03 1.09 1.99
CA SER A 174 -12.89 0.19 3.14
C SER A 174 -11.45 0.11 3.63
N TYR A 175 -10.48 -0.01 2.71
CA TYR A 175 -9.06 -0.07 3.08
C TYR A 175 -8.58 1.24 3.73
N ILE A 176 -8.96 2.39 3.17
CA ILE A 176 -8.62 3.70 3.71
C ILE A 176 -9.29 3.91 5.08
N PHE A 177 -10.57 3.55 5.21
CA PHE A 177 -11.29 3.66 6.48
C PHE A 177 -10.61 2.85 7.59
N VAL A 178 -10.27 1.59 7.31
CA VAL A 178 -9.53 0.73 8.26
C VAL A 178 -8.17 1.33 8.60
N ALA A 179 -7.44 1.85 7.61
CA ALA A 179 -6.14 2.48 7.83
C ALA A 179 -6.23 3.73 8.73
N VAL A 180 -7.23 4.58 8.50
CA VAL A 180 -7.46 5.78 9.32
C VAL A 180 -7.89 5.40 10.73
N ALA A 181 -8.84 4.46 10.88
CA ALA A 181 -9.28 3.98 12.19
C ALA A 181 -8.10 3.38 12.99
N PHE A 182 -7.28 2.56 12.34
CA PHE A 182 -6.07 1.99 12.93
C PHE A 182 -5.02 3.07 13.24
N GLY A 183 -4.84 4.04 12.34
CA GLY A 183 -3.94 5.19 12.51
C GLY A 183 -4.30 6.10 13.69
N LEU A 184 -5.59 6.25 13.99
CA LEU A 184 -6.09 7.05 15.10
C LEU A 184 -6.05 6.32 16.45
N TYR A 185 -5.92 4.99 16.45
CA TYR A 185 -5.93 4.18 17.68
C TYR A 185 -4.90 4.62 18.73
N PRO A 186 -3.63 4.92 18.38
CA PRO A 186 -2.66 5.45 19.34
C PRO A 186 -3.09 6.75 20.02
N ALA A 187 -3.75 7.65 19.28
CA ALA A 187 -4.22 8.92 19.82
C ALA A 187 -5.36 8.70 20.84
N PHE A 188 -6.34 7.85 20.49
CA PHE A 188 -7.41 7.47 21.41
C PHE A 188 -6.86 6.82 22.69
N TYR A 189 -5.89 5.91 22.55
CA TYR A 189 -5.26 5.25 23.70
C TYR A 189 -4.53 6.26 24.61
N TYR A 190 -3.84 7.23 24.03
CA TYR A 190 -3.16 8.29 24.77
C TYR A 190 -4.16 9.16 25.55
N PHE A 191 -5.26 9.59 24.93
CA PHE A 191 -6.27 10.40 25.64
C PHE A 191 -6.95 9.63 26.78
N ALA A 192 -7.12 8.32 26.67
CA ALA A 192 -7.75 7.50 27.70
C ALA A 192 -6.81 7.13 28.86
N THR A 193 -5.51 6.95 28.60
CA THR A 193 -4.57 6.36 29.58
C THR A 193 -3.39 7.26 29.97
N GLY A 194 -3.16 8.34 29.23
CA GLY A 194 -1.97 9.18 29.36
C GLY A 194 -0.66 8.53 28.88
N LYS A 195 -0.72 7.33 28.30
CA LYS A 195 0.46 6.57 27.86
C LYS A 195 0.61 6.57 26.35
N VAL A 196 1.83 6.77 25.87
CA VAL A 196 2.17 6.67 24.45
C VAL A 196 2.17 5.21 24.00
N MET A 197 1.69 4.97 22.78
CA MET A 197 1.53 3.64 22.21
C MET A 197 1.95 3.69 20.74
N PRO A 198 2.81 2.78 20.26
CA PRO A 198 3.13 2.72 18.84
C PRO A 198 1.92 2.20 18.04
N LEU A 199 1.86 2.57 16.76
CA LEU A 199 0.80 2.14 15.83
C LEU A 199 0.78 0.62 15.65
N PHE A 200 1.97 0.05 15.42
CA PHE A 200 2.19 -1.37 15.50
C PHE A 200 2.92 -1.66 16.81
N LEU A 201 2.51 -2.70 17.51
CA LEU A 201 3.02 -3.04 18.84
C LEU A 201 4.48 -3.49 18.90
N TYR A 202 5.17 -3.57 17.75
CA TYR A 202 6.60 -3.82 17.74
C TYR A 202 7.40 -2.54 18.07
N GLU A 203 8.52 -2.73 18.76
CA GLU A 203 9.48 -1.67 19.06
C GLU A 203 10.65 -1.70 18.06
N LEU A 204 11.08 -0.53 17.59
CA LEU A 204 12.31 -0.44 16.80
C LEU A 204 13.54 -0.69 17.71
N PRO A 205 14.49 -1.53 17.29
CA PRO A 205 15.70 -1.75 18.06
C PRO A 205 16.48 -0.44 18.20
N PHE A 206 17.06 -0.20 19.38
CA PHE A 206 17.83 1.00 19.74
C PHE A 206 17.05 2.31 19.89
N PHE A 207 15.75 2.36 19.57
CA PHE A 207 14.93 3.57 19.75
C PHE A 207 13.98 3.41 20.94
N ASN A 208 14.09 4.32 21.92
CA ASN A 208 13.20 4.31 23.08
C ASN A 208 11.89 5.05 22.77
N VAL A 209 10.78 4.32 22.77
CA VAL A 209 9.42 4.84 22.55
C VAL A 209 8.99 5.83 23.64
N SER A 210 9.59 5.78 24.84
CA SER A 210 9.34 6.76 25.90
C SER A 210 10.01 8.12 25.66
N SER A 211 10.97 8.20 24.74
CA SER A 211 11.58 9.48 24.33
C SER A 211 10.79 10.09 23.17
N SER A 212 10.65 11.42 23.14
CA SER A 212 9.93 12.13 22.07
C SER A 212 10.48 11.83 20.68
N LEU A 213 11.82 11.81 20.54
CA LEU A 213 12.49 11.49 19.29
C LEU A 213 12.28 10.02 18.88
N GLY A 214 12.46 9.07 19.80
CA GLY A 214 12.28 7.65 19.50
C GLY A 214 10.83 7.31 19.15
N TYR A 215 9.86 7.95 19.81
CA TYR A 215 8.44 7.85 19.47
C TYR A 215 8.16 8.39 18.06
N ALA A 216 8.64 9.59 17.73
CA ALA A 216 8.42 10.21 16.42
C ALA A 216 9.00 9.37 15.27
N VAL A 217 10.22 8.85 15.43
CA VAL A 217 10.86 7.97 14.43
C VAL A 217 10.07 6.67 14.26
N THR A 218 9.65 6.05 15.38
CA THR A 218 8.85 4.81 15.36
C THR A 218 7.53 5.03 14.64
N MET A 219 6.78 6.07 15.01
CA MET A 219 5.51 6.40 14.36
C MET A 219 5.68 6.74 12.88
N GLY A 220 6.71 7.50 12.52
CA GLY A 220 6.99 7.83 11.11
C GLY A 220 7.22 6.58 10.27
N PHE A 221 8.03 5.65 10.76
CA PHE A 221 8.29 4.38 10.07
C PHE A 221 7.01 3.53 9.94
N GLN A 222 6.24 3.42 11.02
CA GLN A 222 5.01 2.62 11.04
C GLN A 222 3.91 3.21 10.15
N ILE A 223 3.77 4.53 10.09
CA ILE A 223 2.82 5.20 9.19
C ILE A 223 3.21 5.00 7.72
N ASN A 224 4.50 5.08 7.37
CA ASN A 224 4.97 4.77 6.02
C ASN A 224 4.62 3.33 5.64
N LEU A 225 4.91 2.37 6.53
CA LEU A 225 4.63 0.96 6.31
C LEU A 225 3.12 0.72 6.12
N LEU A 226 2.26 1.35 6.93
CA LEU A 226 0.81 1.27 6.79
C LEU A 226 0.35 1.84 5.45
N ALA A 227 0.80 3.04 5.08
CA ALA A 227 0.38 3.71 3.85
C ALA A 227 0.78 2.92 2.59
N ILE A 228 2.01 2.41 2.54
CA ILE A 228 2.46 1.57 1.41
C ILE A 228 1.71 0.24 1.39
N GLY A 229 1.50 -0.38 2.55
CA GLY A 229 0.72 -1.61 2.68
C GLY A 229 -0.71 -1.47 2.15
N VAL A 230 -1.39 -0.39 2.50
CA VAL A 230 -2.75 -0.06 2.04
C VAL A 230 -2.79 0.15 0.53
N LEU A 231 -1.87 0.94 -0.02
CA LEU A 231 -1.80 1.16 -1.47
C LEU A 231 -1.50 -0.14 -2.22
N GLY A 232 -0.59 -0.96 -1.70
CA GLY A 232 -0.27 -2.27 -2.24
C GLY A 232 -1.46 -3.22 -2.24
N ALA A 233 -2.22 -3.26 -1.13
CA ALA A 233 -3.42 -4.08 -1.00
C ALA A 233 -4.52 -3.68 -1.99
N ILE A 234 -4.80 -2.38 -2.08
CA ILE A 234 -5.79 -1.85 -3.02
C ILE A 234 -5.39 -2.18 -4.47
N LEU A 235 -4.12 -1.97 -4.82
CA LEU A 235 -3.60 -2.28 -6.15
C LEU A 235 -3.75 -3.76 -6.48
N SER A 236 -3.24 -4.65 -5.63
CA SER A 236 -3.23 -6.09 -5.92
C SER A 236 -4.64 -6.68 -6.02
N ASP A 237 -5.50 -6.32 -5.08
CA ASP A 237 -6.82 -6.94 -4.96
C ASP A 237 -7.76 -6.44 -6.05
N PHE A 238 -7.67 -5.15 -6.36
CA PHE A 238 -8.42 -4.57 -7.45
C PHE A 238 -7.98 -5.13 -8.81
N MET A 239 -6.67 -5.26 -9.05
CA MET A 239 -6.17 -5.83 -10.30
C MET A 239 -6.66 -7.26 -10.52
N PHE A 240 -6.61 -8.09 -9.47
CA PHE A 240 -7.14 -9.45 -9.54
C PHE A 240 -8.63 -9.45 -9.90
N PHE A 241 -9.43 -8.63 -9.22
CA PHE A 241 -10.86 -8.53 -9.48
C PHE A 241 -11.17 -8.00 -10.88
N MET A 242 -10.43 -6.99 -11.36
CA MET A 242 -10.54 -6.45 -12.70
C MET A 242 -10.33 -7.52 -13.76
N TYR A 243 -9.21 -8.26 -13.68
CA TYR A 243 -8.91 -9.28 -14.66
C TYR A 243 -9.93 -10.43 -14.62
N ALA A 244 -10.38 -10.85 -13.44
CA ALA A 244 -11.41 -11.86 -13.31
C ALA A 244 -12.74 -11.42 -13.95
N MET A 245 -13.17 -10.17 -13.70
CA MET A 245 -14.43 -9.65 -14.26
C MET A 245 -14.41 -9.55 -15.78
N TYR A 246 -13.29 -9.11 -16.38
CA TYR A 246 -13.18 -9.04 -17.83
C TYR A 246 -12.98 -10.41 -18.50
N ALA A 247 -12.47 -11.42 -17.78
CA ALA A 247 -12.38 -12.78 -18.30
C ALA A 247 -13.72 -13.54 -18.28
N MET A 248 -14.66 -13.14 -17.42
CA MET A 248 -16.00 -13.74 -17.31
C MET A 248 -17.06 -13.03 -18.17
N ALA A 249 -16.78 -11.82 -18.64
CA ALA A 249 -17.69 -11.00 -19.45
C ALA A 249 -17.58 -11.36 -20.93
#